data_AF-A0AAN9RE22-F1
#
_entry.id   AF-A0AAN9RE22-F1
#
_cell.length_a   1.000
_cell.length_b   1.000
_cell.length_c   1.000
_cell.angle_alpha   90.00
_cell.angle_beta   90.00
_cell.angle_gamma   90.00
#
_symmetry.space_group_name_H-M   'P 1'
#
loop_
_entity.id
_entity.type
_entity.pdbx_description
1 polymer ?
#
loop_
_entity_poly.entity_id
_entity_poly.type
_entity_poly.pdbx_seq_one_letter_code
_entity_poly.pdbx_strand_id
1 'polypeptide(L)'
;MYECTFSVALCLQMRSSKAESEDRDVTIARGDGEDELCSGFQGLKFDSGSGSGMRKKSIHPPIETHWDLNSSASGKRSNLSPVKSLLSYPFMKFKKSKSLVMIIEGARDPKDKQIVESFREMLLQEAILPPKHDDYHTLLRFLRMRDFDMSKSKEMFQNYLKWRNEFRVDLLPKEFNFTEYNEVKNCYPHGYHGVDRYGRPLYIERIGMVDLNKLGQVTTFERFIKHHVSEQEKTLKLRFPACSLAAKRHIASTTSILDVNGVGMSNFSKPARYLFMEIQKIDSCYYPETLNKLFIINAGSGFRMLWKAVKTFLDVRTVAKIQVLGSNYLGVLLEAIEPSNLPTFLGGNCTCSDYGGCLMSDRGPWKNSAVLEMIQVVNLREEIDGKCEDVEVATEDSSMPKKVDRQTEDDDNTASLLEETASAGSDSACACRIAIQKIDCLEASLGDIKNKIKTLEDALQDTKMALKEHAHHPEQPTV
;
A
#
# COMPACT_ATOMS: atom_id res chain seq x y z
N MET A 1 21.43 -19.32 -9.52
CA MET A 1 22.55 -19.63 -8.59
C MET A 1 22.26 -19.17 -7.15
N TYR A 2 21.01 -19.25 -6.67
CA TYR A 2 20.61 -18.73 -5.34
C TYR A 2 19.77 -19.71 -4.50
N GLU A 3 19.79 -21.00 -4.84
CA GLU A 3 18.90 -22.01 -4.24
C GLU A 3 19.60 -23.04 -3.33
N CYS A 4 20.92 -22.99 -3.12
CA CYS A 4 21.62 -24.05 -2.38
C CYS A 4 22.42 -23.59 -1.15
N THR A 5 22.73 -22.32 -1.00
CA THR A 5 23.74 -21.85 -0.02
C THR A 5 23.22 -21.70 1.41
N PHE A 6 21.91 -21.48 1.61
CA PHE A 6 21.32 -21.38 2.97
C PHE A 6 21.19 -22.76 3.65
N SER A 7 20.91 -23.82 2.89
CA SER A 7 20.87 -25.20 3.39
C SER A 7 22.27 -25.71 3.76
N VAL A 8 23.29 -25.40 2.94
CA VAL A 8 24.65 -25.93 3.13
C VAL A 8 25.35 -25.29 4.35
N ALA A 9 25.19 -23.98 4.55
CA ALA A 9 25.81 -23.28 5.69
C ALA A 9 25.24 -23.77 7.05
N LEU A 10 23.92 -23.99 7.14
CA LEU A 10 23.31 -24.50 8.37
C LEU A 10 23.59 -25.99 8.59
N CYS A 11 23.66 -26.80 7.52
CA CYS A 11 23.93 -28.24 7.61
C CYS A 11 25.39 -28.52 8.03
N LEU A 12 26.35 -27.70 7.58
CA LEU A 12 27.75 -27.79 8.03
C LEU A 12 27.92 -27.42 9.50
N GLN A 13 27.13 -26.46 10.01
CA GLN A 13 27.22 -26.01 11.40
C GLN A 13 26.55 -27.00 12.37
N MET A 14 25.47 -27.67 11.95
CA MET A 14 24.82 -28.73 12.75
C MET A 14 25.58 -30.07 12.74
N ARG A 15 26.38 -30.37 11.71
CA ARG A 15 27.28 -31.54 11.71
C ARG A 15 28.45 -31.39 12.70
N SER A 16 28.90 -30.17 12.98
CA SER A 16 29.97 -29.95 13.96
C SER A 16 29.53 -30.13 15.42
N SER A 17 28.22 -30.18 15.71
CA SER A 17 27.69 -30.28 17.08
C SER A 17 27.02 -31.62 17.40
N LYS A 18 27.03 -32.59 16.47
CA LYS A 18 26.55 -33.95 16.69
C LYS A 18 27.48 -34.94 16.00
N ALA A 19 28.58 -35.25 16.65
CA ALA A 19 29.29 -36.50 16.45
C ALA A 19 29.16 -37.29 17.75
N GLU A 20 28.07 -38.05 17.87
CA GLU A 20 28.02 -39.34 18.56
C GLU A 20 26.64 -40.00 18.37
N SER A 21 26.71 -41.30 18.06
CA SER A 21 25.68 -42.36 18.00
C SER A 21 24.59 -42.35 16.91
N GLU A 22 24.79 -43.31 15.99
CA GLU A 22 23.85 -44.35 15.51
C GLU A 22 22.73 -44.00 14.51
N ASP A 23 23.12 -44.13 13.24
CA ASP A 23 22.56 -45.04 12.22
C ASP A 23 21.14 -45.60 12.46
N ARG A 24 20.21 -45.20 11.59
CA ARG A 24 19.09 -46.03 11.15
C ARG A 24 18.51 -45.50 9.84
N ASP A 25 18.65 -46.35 8.84
CA ASP A 25 18.21 -46.24 7.46
C ASP A 25 16.67 -46.13 7.36
N VAL A 26 16.16 -45.15 6.59
CA VAL A 26 14.76 -45.09 6.16
C VAL A 26 14.71 -44.63 4.71
N THR A 27 14.58 -45.60 3.83
CA THR A 27 14.24 -45.47 2.42
C THR A 27 12.81 -44.96 2.26
N ILE A 28 12.61 -43.84 1.55
CA ILE A 28 11.30 -43.45 1.02
C ILE A 28 11.42 -43.17 -0.48
N ALA A 29 10.50 -43.79 -1.22
CA ALA A 29 10.45 -43.93 -2.65
C ALA A 29 10.35 -42.61 -3.43
N ARG A 30 10.94 -42.61 -4.63
CA ARG A 30 10.73 -41.64 -5.71
C ARG A 30 9.27 -41.67 -6.15
N GLY A 31 8.61 -40.53 -6.10
CA GLY A 31 7.43 -40.23 -6.91
C GLY A 31 7.83 -39.20 -7.95
N ASP A 32 7.79 -39.59 -9.22
CA ASP A 32 7.97 -38.70 -10.36
C ASP A 32 6.75 -37.78 -10.46
N GLY A 33 7.00 -36.48 -10.47
CA GLY A 33 6.03 -35.43 -10.72
C GLY A 33 6.77 -34.27 -11.38
N GLU A 34 6.38 -33.94 -12.60
CA GLU A 34 7.07 -33.04 -13.51
C GLU A 34 7.06 -31.59 -13.00
N ASP A 35 8.24 -31.06 -12.67
CA ASP A 35 8.45 -29.63 -12.40
C ASP A 35 8.59 -28.87 -13.73
N GLU A 36 7.53 -28.22 -14.21
CA GLU A 36 7.64 -27.13 -15.19
C GLU A 36 8.21 -25.88 -14.51
N LEU A 37 9.54 -25.86 -14.37
CA LEU A 37 10.33 -24.68 -14.02
C LEU A 37 10.35 -23.71 -15.21
N CYS A 38 9.87 -22.50 -14.98
CA CYS A 38 9.83 -21.38 -15.92
C CYS A 38 11.19 -21.17 -16.63
N SER A 39 11.20 -21.33 -17.95
CA SER A 39 12.32 -21.24 -18.89
C SER A 39 12.77 -19.80 -19.17
N GLY A 40 13.20 -19.07 -18.13
CA GLY A 40 13.68 -17.69 -18.23
C GLY A 40 15.15 -17.45 -17.85
N PHE A 41 15.90 -18.49 -17.47
CA PHE A 41 17.24 -18.36 -16.87
C PHE A 41 18.40 -18.89 -17.73
N GLN A 42 18.25 -18.96 -19.05
CA GLN A 42 19.35 -19.28 -19.97
C GLN A 42 19.66 -18.10 -20.90
N GLY A 43 20.77 -17.41 -20.63
CA GLY A 43 21.28 -16.41 -21.57
C GLY A 43 22.12 -15.29 -20.99
N LEU A 44 23.07 -15.56 -20.08
CA LEU A 44 24.17 -14.61 -19.82
C LEU A 44 25.50 -15.36 -19.95
N LYS A 45 26.14 -15.19 -21.12
CA LYS A 45 27.52 -15.60 -21.34
C LYS A 45 28.43 -14.80 -20.40
N PHE A 46 29.33 -15.51 -19.73
CA PHE A 46 30.41 -14.92 -18.95
C PHE A 46 31.47 -14.36 -19.90
N ASP A 47 31.64 -13.04 -19.92
CA ASP A 47 32.90 -12.44 -20.34
C ASP A 47 33.86 -12.45 -19.15
N SER A 48 34.89 -13.29 -19.23
CA SER A 48 36.05 -13.25 -18.35
C SER A 48 36.92 -12.05 -18.73
N GLY A 49 36.54 -10.87 -18.25
CA GLY A 49 37.30 -9.63 -18.35
C GLY A 49 37.71 -9.10 -16.97
N SER A 50 39.00 -9.12 -16.68
CA SER A 50 39.59 -8.61 -15.45
C SER A 50 39.43 -7.10 -15.27
N GLY A 51 38.98 -6.67 -14.08
CA GLY A 51 39.30 -5.39 -13.46
C GLY A 51 38.47 -4.16 -13.84
N SER A 52 37.51 -3.77 -12.99
CA SER A 52 37.45 -2.40 -12.43
C SER A 52 36.40 -2.28 -11.32
N GLY A 53 36.81 -1.68 -10.20
CA GLY A 53 36.01 -1.05 -9.13
C GLY A 53 34.68 -1.69 -8.68
N MET A 54 34.69 -2.36 -7.52
CA MET A 54 33.47 -2.50 -6.70
C MET A 54 32.95 -1.09 -6.34
N ARG A 55 31.97 -0.56 -7.09
CA ARG A 55 31.22 0.62 -6.66
C ARG A 55 30.60 0.31 -5.30
N LYS A 56 30.96 1.08 -4.27
CA LYS A 56 30.28 1.00 -2.95
C LYS A 56 28.79 1.26 -3.20
N LYS A 57 27.92 0.30 -2.84
CA LYS A 57 26.46 0.48 -2.89
C LYS A 57 26.08 1.73 -2.09
N SER A 58 25.27 2.61 -2.67
CA SER A 58 24.86 3.86 -2.02
C SER A 58 23.79 3.54 -0.99
N ILE A 59 23.96 4.01 0.25
CA ILE A 59 22.92 3.94 1.27
C ILE A 59 22.16 5.26 1.22
N HIS A 60 20.94 5.23 0.67
CA HIS A 60 20.08 6.41 0.63
C HIS A 60 19.40 6.60 2.01
N PRO A 61 19.21 7.84 2.46
CA PRO A 61 18.39 8.11 3.62
C PRO A 61 16.93 7.70 3.34
N PRO A 62 16.11 7.46 4.39
CA PRO A 62 14.69 7.18 4.20
C PRO A 62 14.01 8.20 3.28
N ILE A 63 13.05 7.77 2.44
CA ILE A 63 12.36 8.65 1.46
C ILE A 63 11.77 9.90 2.11
N GLU A 64 11.41 9.81 3.38
CA GLU A 64 10.81 10.88 4.19
C GLU A 64 11.79 11.96 4.68
N THR A 65 13.11 11.81 4.53
CA THR A 65 14.10 12.70 5.18
C THR A 65 14.22 14.10 4.60
N HIS A 66 13.55 14.40 3.49
CA HIS A 66 13.60 15.74 2.88
C HIS A 66 12.57 16.73 3.46
N TRP A 67 11.94 16.39 4.59
CA TRP A 67 10.95 17.25 5.23
C TRP A 67 11.55 18.08 6.38
N ASP A 68 12.14 19.23 6.03
CA ASP A 68 12.45 20.29 7.00
C ASP A 68 11.39 21.39 6.90
N LEU A 69 10.41 21.37 7.82
CA LEU A 69 9.60 22.55 8.09
C LEU A 69 10.45 23.52 8.92
N ASN A 70 11.07 24.50 8.25
CA ASN A 70 11.71 25.70 8.80
C ASN A 70 12.11 25.63 10.30
N SER A 71 13.39 25.37 10.55
CA SER A 71 14.05 25.71 11.80
C SER A 71 14.11 27.23 11.99
N SER A 72 13.05 27.85 12.54
CA SER A 72 13.15 29.16 13.18
C SER A 72 11.99 29.43 14.13
N ALA A 73 12.22 29.16 15.42
CA ALA A 73 11.86 30.05 16.53
C ALA A 73 12.20 29.36 17.86
N SER A 74 13.44 29.54 18.33
CA SER A 74 13.72 29.53 19.75
C SER A 74 12.97 30.70 20.41
N GLY A 75 12.02 30.45 21.31
CA GLY A 75 11.32 31.54 22.00
C GLY A 75 10.28 31.09 23.03
N LYS A 76 10.75 30.91 24.28
CA LYS A 76 10.06 31.10 25.57
C LYS A 76 8.77 30.29 25.90
N ARG A 77 8.88 29.52 26.98
CA ARG A 77 7.75 29.01 27.79
C ARG A 77 6.94 30.18 28.38
N SER A 78 5.62 30.13 28.24
CA SER A 78 4.70 30.83 29.15
C SER A 78 3.49 29.94 29.44
N ASN A 79 3.28 29.68 30.72
CA ASN A 79 2.09 29.04 31.27
C ASN A 79 0.85 29.89 31.02
N LEU A 80 -0.28 29.27 30.65
CA LEU A 80 -1.64 29.63 31.08
C LEU A 80 -2.67 28.63 30.50
N SER A 81 -3.65 28.26 31.32
CA SER A 81 -4.87 27.52 30.98
C SER A 81 -6.09 28.36 31.44
N PRO A 82 -7.36 27.96 31.22
CA PRO A 82 -8.00 27.58 29.95
C PRO A 82 -9.37 28.30 29.72
N VAL A 83 -10.00 27.95 28.59
CA VAL A 83 -11.45 27.99 28.21
C VAL A 83 -12.06 29.21 27.47
N LYS A 84 -12.81 28.84 26.42
CA LYS A 84 -13.96 29.46 25.70
C LYS A 84 -13.68 30.38 24.52
N SER A 85 -13.95 29.89 23.31
CA SER A 85 -15.12 30.32 22.52
C SER A 85 -15.10 29.69 21.13
N LEU A 86 -16.18 28.98 20.80
CA LEU A 86 -16.49 28.44 19.49
C LEU A 86 -16.97 29.57 18.55
N LEU A 87 -16.86 29.31 17.24
CA LEU A 87 -17.51 29.98 16.10
C LEU A 87 -16.91 31.30 15.59
N SER A 88 -16.11 31.17 14.52
CA SER A 88 -16.16 32.03 13.33
C SER A 88 -15.18 31.49 12.30
N TYR A 89 -15.65 30.85 11.21
CA TYR A 89 -14.93 30.75 9.92
C TYR A 89 -15.85 30.19 8.82
N PRO A 90 -16.17 30.96 7.77
CA PRO A 90 -16.47 30.35 6.48
C PRO A 90 -15.70 31.03 5.34
N PHE A 91 -14.40 30.76 5.19
CA PHE A 91 -13.60 30.98 3.96
C PHE A 91 -12.27 30.20 4.02
N MET A 92 -12.28 28.85 4.05
CA MET A 92 -11.02 28.05 4.09
C MET A 92 -11.11 26.58 3.61
N LYS A 93 -12.03 26.17 2.72
CA LYS A 93 -12.13 24.74 2.32
C LYS A 93 -11.15 24.30 1.21
N PHE A 94 -10.90 25.12 0.17
CA PHE A 94 -9.96 24.75 -0.91
C PHE A 94 -8.48 24.73 -0.49
N LYS A 95 -8.06 25.61 0.43
CA LYS A 95 -6.67 25.62 0.97
C LYS A 95 -6.37 24.38 1.83
N LYS A 96 -7.35 23.86 2.58
CA LYS A 96 -7.16 22.69 3.45
C LYS A 96 -6.85 21.42 2.66
N SER A 97 -7.58 21.15 1.56
CA SER A 97 -7.32 19.95 0.73
C SER A 97 -5.94 19.98 0.07
N LYS A 98 -5.51 21.12 -0.52
CA LYS A 98 -4.14 21.23 -1.08
C LYS A 98 -3.07 20.99 -0.02
N SER A 99 -3.29 21.49 1.21
CA SER A 99 -2.37 21.22 2.33
C SER A 99 -2.30 19.75 2.73
N LEU A 100 -3.41 19.00 2.65
CA LEU A 100 -3.42 17.56 2.96
C LEU A 100 -2.68 16.75 1.88
N VAL A 101 -2.92 17.06 0.61
CA VAL A 101 -2.20 16.44 -0.52
C VAL A 101 -0.69 16.70 -0.40
N MET A 102 -0.27 17.94 -0.12
CA MET A 102 1.15 18.26 0.08
C MET A 102 1.78 17.49 1.24
N ILE A 103 1.03 17.18 2.32
CA ILE A 103 1.53 16.35 3.43
C ILE A 103 1.69 14.90 2.98
N ILE A 104 0.73 14.35 2.25
CA ILE A 104 0.74 12.97 1.76
C ILE A 104 1.79 12.78 0.68
N GLU A 105 2.01 13.74 -0.22
CA GLU A 105 3.05 13.66 -1.24
C GLU A 105 4.43 14.02 -0.71
N GLY A 106 4.52 14.87 0.32
CA GLY A 106 5.80 15.31 0.86
C GLY A 106 6.61 16.22 -0.08
N ALA A 107 7.75 16.66 0.44
CA ALA A 107 8.73 17.40 -0.33
C ALA A 107 9.54 16.44 -1.21
N ARG A 108 9.81 16.83 -2.46
CA ARG A 108 10.57 16.04 -3.43
C ARG A 108 11.94 16.67 -3.60
N ASP A 109 13.01 15.87 -3.47
CA ASP A 109 14.36 16.35 -3.77
C ASP A 109 14.44 16.70 -5.27
N PRO A 110 14.95 17.89 -5.66
CA PRO A 110 14.97 18.31 -7.06
C PRO A 110 15.74 17.35 -7.99
N LYS A 111 16.80 16.71 -7.48
CA LYS A 111 17.59 15.73 -8.25
C LYS A 111 16.79 14.44 -8.42
N ASP A 112 16.20 13.94 -7.33
CA ASP A 112 15.34 12.75 -7.41
C ASP A 112 14.15 13.01 -8.34
N LYS A 113 13.57 14.22 -8.29
CA LYS A 113 12.47 14.62 -9.18
C LYS A 113 12.84 14.51 -10.65
N GLN A 114 13.99 15.04 -11.03
CA GLN A 114 14.46 14.97 -12.42
C GLN A 114 14.65 13.52 -12.88
N ILE A 115 15.29 12.69 -12.04
CA ILE A 115 15.58 11.29 -12.39
C ILE A 115 14.28 10.47 -12.48
N VAL A 116 13.33 10.70 -11.56
CA VAL A 116 12.02 10.04 -11.61
C VAL A 116 11.25 10.43 -12.87
N GLU A 117 11.31 11.70 -13.29
CA GLU A 117 10.64 12.13 -14.52
C GLU A 117 11.25 11.47 -15.77
N SER A 118 12.58 11.42 -15.88
CA SER A 118 13.24 10.69 -16.97
C SER A 118 12.93 9.19 -16.96
N PHE A 119 12.78 8.59 -15.78
CA PHE A 119 12.38 7.19 -15.65
C PHE A 119 10.93 6.98 -16.08
N ARG A 120 10.01 7.88 -15.68
CA ARG A 120 8.61 7.88 -16.11
C ARG A 120 8.50 7.98 -17.62
N GLU A 121 9.18 8.95 -18.24
CA GLU A 121 9.19 9.13 -19.70
C GLU A 121 9.66 7.86 -20.42
N MET A 122 10.73 7.22 -19.94
CA MET A 122 11.22 5.95 -20.48
C MET A 122 10.15 4.85 -20.41
N LEU A 123 9.47 4.71 -19.27
CA LEU A 123 8.43 3.68 -19.11
C LEU A 123 7.18 3.97 -19.95
N LEU A 124 6.83 5.24 -20.16
CA LEU A 124 5.72 5.65 -21.03
C LEU A 124 6.02 5.38 -22.51
N GLN A 125 7.23 5.72 -22.98
CA GLN A 125 7.65 5.47 -24.35
C GLN A 125 7.62 3.98 -24.72
N GLU A 126 7.89 3.12 -23.75
CA GLU A 126 7.86 1.67 -23.91
C GLU A 126 6.49 1.04 -23.57
N ALA A 127 5.46 1.86 -23.28
CA ALA A 127 4.12 1.43 -22.90
C ALA A 127 4.08 0.47 -21.69
N ILE A 128 5.03 0.62 -20.76
CA ILE A 128 5.16 -0.20 -19.56
C ILE A 128 4.37 0.39 -18.38
N LEU A 129 4.21 1.71 -18.30
CA LEU A 129 3.69 2.41 -17.13
C LEU A 129 2.15 2.52 -17.14
N PRO A 130 1.43 1.77 -16.28
CA PRO A 130 -0.01 1.93 -16.16
C PRO A 130 -0.31 3.15 -15.27
N PRO A 131 -1.37 3.93 -15.54
CA PRO A 131 -1.71 5.13 -14.75
C PRO A 131 -1.82 4.85 -13.24
N LYS A 132 -2.33 3.68 -12.87
CA LYS A 132 -2.48 3.24 -11.47
C LYS A 132 -1.16 3.13 -10.69
N HIS A 133 -0.03 3.00 -11.39
CA HIS A 133 1.29 2.81 -10.80
C HIS A 133 2.26 3.93 -11.20
N ASP A 134 1.75 5.06 -11.68
CA ASP A 134 2.54 6.27 -11.99
C ASP A 134 2.73 7.21 -10.79
N ASP A 135 2.70 6.66 -9.58
CA ASP A 135 2.97 7.45 -8.39
C ASP A 135 4.48 7.71 -8.23
N TYR A 136 4.83 8.97 -7.97
CA TYR A 136 6.21 9.44 -7.85
C TYR A 136 7.05 8.59 -6.88
N HIS A 137 6.47 8.22 -5.73
CA HIS A 137 7.18 7.51 -4.67
C HIS A 137 7.44 6.05 -5.01
N THR A 138 6.51 5.38 -5.69
CA THR A 138 6.74 4.03 -6.21
C THR A 138 7.89 4.03 -7.20
N LEU A 139 7.87 4.92 -8.21
CA LEU A 139 8.96 5.03 -9.18
C LEU A 139 10.30 5.30 -8.49
N LEU A 140 10.32 6.22 -7.52
CA LEU A 140 11.52 6.54 -6.73
C LEU A 140 12.04 5.33 -5.93
N ARG A 141 11.16 4.50 -5.35
CA ARG A 141 11.57 3.29 -4.61
C ARG A 141 12.31 2.29 -5.50
N PHE A 142 11.81 2.04 -6.72
CA PHE A 142 12.46 1.14 -7.67
C PHE A 142 13.83 1.68 -8.11
N LEU A 143 13.90 2.98 -8.40
CA LEU A 143 15.16 3.67 -8.72
C LEU A 143 16.17 3.53 -7.57
N ARG A 144 15.80 3.93 -6.34
CA ARG A 144 16.69 3.83 -5.18
C ARG A 144 17.15 2.41 -4.93
N MET A 145 16.26 1.43 -5.03
CA MET A 145 16.58 0.01 -4.82
C MET A 145 17.59 -0.55 -5.84
N ARG A 146 17.77 0.11 -6.99
CA ARG A 146 18.78 -0.23 -7.99
C ARG A 146 19.87 0.84 -8.14
N ASP A 147 20.07 1.67 -7.11
CA ASP A 147 21.10 2.72 -7.08
C ASP A 147 20.97 3.69 -8.28
N PHE A 148 19.73 4.00 -8.65
CA PHE A 148 19.35 4.83 -9.81
C PHE A 148 19.85 4.28 -11.17
N ASP A 149 20.16 2.99 -11.26
CA ASP A 149 20.40 2.30 -12.54
C ASP A 149 19.08 2.14 -13.29
N MET A 150 18.85 2.98 -14.30
CA MET A 150 17.59 3.04 -15.06
C MET A 150 17.18 1.69 -15.66
N SER A 151 18.13 0.96 -16.25
CA SER A 151 17.85 -0.31 -16.91
C SER A 151 17.42 -1.38 -15.91
N LYS A 152 18.16 -1.53 -14.80
CA LYS A 152 17.79 -2.48 -13.74
C LYS A 152 16.52 -2.08 -12.99
N SER A 153 16.27 -0.77 -12.85
CA SER A 153 15.05 -0.24 -12.24
C SER A 153 13.83 -0.57 -13.11
N LYS A 154 13.95 -0.39 -14.44
CA LYS A 154 12.91 -0.77 -15.40
C LYS A 154 12.62 -2.27 -15.36
N GLU A 155 13.65 -3.12 -15.42
CA GLU A 155 13.50 -4.57 -15.33
C GLU A 155 12.78 -4.98 -14.04
N MET A 156 13.19 -4.39 -12.91
CA MET A 156 12.55 -4.66 -11.61
C MET A 156 11.09 -4.19 -11.58
N PHE A 157 10.78 -3.02 -12.16
CA PHE A 157 9.42 -2.49 -12.24
C PHE A 157 8.51 -3.34 -13.15
N GLN A 158 9.01 -3.83 -14.29
CA GLN A 158 8.29 -4.75 -15.16
C GLN A 158 7.98 -6.08 -14.44
N ASN A 159 8.96 -6.64 -13.73
CA ASN A 159 8.76 -7.84 -12.94
C ASN A 159 7.73 -7.64 -11.82
N TYR A 160 7.70 -6.45 -11.22
CA TYR A 160 6.67 -6.06 -10.26
C TYR A 160 5.28 -6.04 -10.89
N LEU A 161 5.09 -5.38 -12.04
CA LEU A 161 3.79 -5.33 -12.72
C LEU A 161 3.31 -6.72 -13.16
N LYS A 162 4.22 -7.55 -13.71
CA LYS A 162 3.93 -8.93 -14.07
C LYS A 162 3.47 -9.74 -12.85
N TRP A 163 4.23 -9.70 -11.76
CA TRP A 163 3.87 -10.38 -10.53
C TRP A 163 2.53 -9.91 -9.96
N ARG A 164 2.25 -8.60 -9.99
CA ARG A 164 0.96 -8.08 -9.51
C ARG A 164 -0.23 -8.66 -10.26
N ASN A 165 -0.09 -8.80 -11.57
CA ASN A 165 -1.11 -9.40 -12.42
C ASN A 165 -1.29 -10.89 -12.10
N GLU A 166 -0.18 -11.64 -12.08
CA GLU A 166 -0.18 -13.10 -11.81
C GLU A 166 -0.70 -13.43 -10.40
N PHE A 167 -0.27 -12.68 -9.39
CA PHE A 167 -0.71 -12.84 -8.00
C PHE A 167 -2.08 -12.22 -7.73
N ARG A 168 -2.68 -11.51 -8.70
CA ARG A 168 -3.96 -10.80 -8.60
C ARG A 168 -4.02 -9.82 -7.43
N VAL A 169 -2.92 -9.10 -7.17
CA VAL A 169 -2.75 -8.22 -5.98
C VAL A 169 -3.89 -7.22 -5.85
N ASP A 170 -4.30 -6.63 -6.98
CA ASP A 170 -5.32 -5.60 -7.02
C ASP A 170 -6.74 -6.09 -6.72
N LEU A 171 -6.96 -7.40 -6.83
CA LEU A 171 -8.25 -8.04 -6.53
C LEU A 171 -8.31 -8.55 -5.09
N LEU A 172 -7.18 -8.65 -4.38
CA LEU A 172 -7.14 -9.13 -2.99
C LEU A 172 -8.12 -8.42 -2.05
N PRO A 173 -8.27 -7.07 -2.07
CA PRO A 173 -9.21 -6.41 -1.17
C PRO A 173 -10.68 -6.81 -1.38
N LYS A 174 -11.02 -7.34 -2.56
CA LYS A 174 -12.38 -7.77 -2.92
C LYS A 174 -12.56 -9.28 -2.83
N GLU A 175 -11.56 -10.05 -3.23
CA GLU A 175 -11.65 -11.50 -3.41
C GLU A 175 -11.06 -12.30 -2.24
N PHE A 176 -10.16 -11.72 -1.44
CA PHE A 176 -9.47 -12.44 -0.38
C PHE A 176 -10.01 -12.08 1.00
N ASN A 177 -10.66 -13.06 1.64
CA ASN A 177 -11.05 -12.99 3.04
C ASN A 177 -10.20 -13.97 3.87
N PHE A 178 -9.48 -13.44 4.86
CA PHE A 178 -8.63 -14.21 5.76
C PHE A 178 -9.39 -14.53 7.05
N THR A 179 -10.37 -15.43 6.93
CA THR A 179 -11.32 -15.77 7.98
C THR A 179 -10.67 -16.37 9.24
N GLU A 180 -9.54 -17.05 9.07
CA GLU A 180 -8.78 -17.71 10.14
C GLU A 180 -7.76 -16.78 10.83
N TYR A 181 -7.87 -15.47 10.63
CA TYR A 181 -6.90 -14.49 11.14
C TYR A 181 -6.66 -14.62 12.65
N ASN A 182 -7.72 -14.81 13.45
CA ASN A 182 -7.62 -14.87 14.90
C ASN A 182 -6.87 -16.12 15.36
N GLU A 183 -7.14 -17.27 14.73
CA GLU A 183 -6.45 -18.54 14.99
C GLU A 183 -4.98 -18.46 14.56
N VAL A 184 -4.69 -17.81 13.43
CA VAL A 184 -3.32 -17.56 12.98
C VAL A 184 -2.56 -16.70 13.99
N LYS A 185 -3.18 -15.66 14.58
CA LYS A 185 -2.51 -14.83 15.61
C LYS A 185 -2.11 -15.62 16.86
N ASN A 186 -2.81 -16.70 17.19
CA ASN A 186 -2.48 -17.54 18.34
C ASN A 186 -1.24 -18.41 18.11
N CYS A 187 -0.92 -18.76 16.85
CA CYS A 187 0.26 -19.57 16.50
C CYS A 187 1.37 -18.76 15.81
N TYR A 188 1.07 -17.55 15.33
CA TYR A 188 2.01 -16.63 14.71
C TYR A 188 1.69 -15.21 15.18
N PRO A 189 2.13 -14.79 16.38
CA PRO A 189 1.80 -13.47 16.90
C PRO A 189 2.55 -12.36 16.15
N HIS A 190 1.82 -11.58 15.37
CA HIS A 190 2.36 -10.48 14.57
C HIS A 190 1.34 -9.34 14.44
N GLY A 191 1.70 -8.18 13.89
CA GLY A 191 0.76 -7.13 13.51
C GLY A 191 1.27 -5.71 13.71
N TYR A 192 0.51 -4.76 13.18
CA TYR A 192 0.76 -3.33 13.37
C TYR A 192 0.19 -2.83 14.70
N HIS A 193 0.93 -1.99 15.41
CA HIS A 193 0.52 -1.40 16.67
C HIS A 193 1.22 -0.07 16.95
N GLY A 194 0.47 1.02 16.93
CA GLY A 194 0.98 2.36 17.23
C GLY A 194 1.94 2.89 16.16
N VAL A 195 2.76 3.85 16.56
CA VAL A 195 3.75 4.50 15.71
C VAL A 195 5.04 4.75 16.49
N ASP A 196 6.15 4.85 15.76
CA ASP A 196 7.41 5.36 16.32
C ASP A 196 7.32 6.86 16.67
N ARG A 197 8.36 7.41 17.30
CA ARG A 197 8.41 8.84 17.69
C ARG A 197 8.32 9.82 16.52
N TYR A 198 8.57 9.36 15.30
CA TYR A 198 8.44 10.14 14.09
C TYR A 198 7.09 9.90 13.40
N GLY A 199 6.20 9.06 13.94
CA GLY A 199 4.89 8.80 13.36
C GLY A 199 4.88 7.68 12.30
N ARG A 200 5.95 6.90 12.14
CA ARG A 200 5.95 5.75 11.22
C ARG A 200 5.17 4.58 11.83
N PRO A 201 4.39 3.82 11.05
CA PRO A 201 3.74 2.61 11.55
C PRO A 201 4.75 1.70 12.24
N LEU A 202 4.35 1.16 13.40
CA LEU A 202 5.14 0.17 14.12
C LEU A 202 4.58 -1.23 13.83
N TYR A 203 5.39 -2.08 13.21
CA TYR A 203 5.08 -3.50 12.98
C TYR A 203 5.82 -4.36 13.99
N ILE A 204 5.15 -5.35 14.58
CA ILE A 204 5.71 -6.21 15.62
C ILE A 204 5.44 -7.66 15.24
N GLU A 205 6.45 -8.50 15.36
CA GLU A 205 6.32 -9.93 15.15
C GLU A 205 7.17 -10.71 16.15
N ARG A 206 6.57 -11.72 16.76
CA ARG A 206 7.18 -12.55 17.82
C ARG A 206 7.56 -13.91 17.28
N ILE A 207 8.61 -13.93 16.45
CA ILE A 207 9.09 -15.12 15.74
C ILE A 207 9.36 -16.28 16.70
N GLY A 208 9.91 -16.01 17.88
CA GLY A 208 10.20 -17.07 18.85
C GLY A 208 8.98 -17.74 19.48
N MET A 209 7.77 -17.21 19.24
CA MET A 209 6.50 -17.85 19.61
C MET A 209 5.83 -18.58 18.44
N VAL A 210 6.41 -18.53 17.24
CA VAL A 210 5.77 -19.10 16.06
C VAL A 210 5.75 -20.62 16.15
N ASP A 211 4.57 -21.20 16.06
CA ASP A 211 4.31 -22.64 15.95
C ASP A 211 3.83 -22.97 14.54
N LEU A 212 4.76 -23.34 13.66
CA LEU A 212 4.45 -23.65 12.26
C LEU A 212 3.63 -24.94 12.10
N ASN A 213 3.67 -25.86 13.07
CA ASN A 213 2.85 -27.06 13.02
C ASN A 213 1.37 -26.68 13.21
N LYS A 214 1.08 -25.82 14.20
CA LYS A 214 -0.27 -25.27 14.38
C LYS A 214 -0.66 -24.35 13.23
N LEU A 215 0.27 -23.55 12.71
CA LEU A 215 -0.02 -22.71 11.55
C LEU A 215 -0.49 -23.55 10.36
N GLY A 216 0.19 -24.67 10.07
CA GLY A 216 -0.19 -25.58 8.98
C GLY A 216 -1.50 -26.34 9.22
N GLN A 217 -2.03 -26.36 10.45
CA GLN A 217 -3.36 -26.91 10.77
C GLN A 217 -4.48 -25.87 10.59
N VAL A 218 -4.14 -24.58 10.70
CA VAL A 218 -5.11 -23.48 10.69
C VAL A 218 -5.20 -22.81 9.31
N THR A 219 -4.09 -22.72 8.59
CA THR A 219 -4.01 -22.04 7.29
C THR A 219 -2.97 -22.69 6.38
N THR A 220 -2.90 -22.22 5.14
CA THR A 220 -1.85 -22.60 4.19
C THR A 220 -0.84 -21.47 4.04
N PHE A 221 0.39 -21.80 3.62
CA PHE A 221 1.38 -20.77 3.30
C PHE A 221 0.91 -19.82 2.21
N GLU A 222 0.21 -20.31 1.19
CA GLU A 222 -0.36 -19.47 0.14
C GLU A 222 -1.33 -18.42 0.71
N ARG A 223 -2.24 -18.82 1.60
CA ARG A 223 -3.19 -17.91 2.24
C ARG A 223 -2.48 -16.92 3.18
N PHE A 224 -1.50 -17.39 3.95
CA PHE A 224 -0.68 -16.51 4.79
C PHE A 224 0.11 -15.49 3.96
N ILE A 225 0.66 -15.90 2.81
CA ILE A 225 1.36 -15.00 1.88
C ILE A 225 0.39 -13.98 1.27
N LYS A 226 -0.82 -14.39 0.86
CA LYS A 226 -1.89 -13.47 0.41
C LYS A 226 -2.27 -12.48 1.51
N HIS A 227 -2.33 -12.92 2.77
CA HIS A 227 -2.54 -12.04 3.92
C HIS A 227 -1.40 -11.02 4.07
N HIS A 228 -0.14 -11.46 3.99
CA HIS A 228 1.03 -10.56 4.03
C HIS A 228 0.96 -9.49 2.93
N VAL A 229 0.69 -9.89 1.69
CA VAL A 229 0.55 -8.96 0.55
C VAL A 229 -0.61 -7.98 0.78
N SER A 230 -1.76 -8.46 1.29
CA SER A 230 -2.89 -7.58 1.64
C SER A 230 -2.51 -6.55 2.72
N GLU A 231 -1.74 -6.95 3.73
CA GLU A 231 -1.23 -6.03 4.75
C GLU A 231 -0.23 -5.02 4.19
N GLN A 232 0.59 -5.38 3.20
CA GLN A 232 1.47 -4.45 2.50
C GLN A 232 0.67 -3.42 1.68
N GLU A 233 -0.34 -3.86 0.90
CA GLU A 233 -1.22 -2.95 0.15
C GLU A 233 -2.00 -2.01 1.09
N LYS A 234 -2.52 -2.53 2.21
CA LYS A 234 -3.18 -1.73 3.26
C LYS A 234 -2.20 -0.72 3.87
N THR A 235 -0.93 -1.10 4.03
CA THR A 235 0.08 -0.20 4.58
C THR A 235 0.35 0.97 3.64
N LEU A 236 0.55 0.71 2.35
CA LEU A 236 0.75 1.74 1.33
C LEU A 236 -0.45 2.67 1.15
N LYS A 237 -1.67 2.11 1.05
CA LYS A 237 -2.88 2.85 0.69
C LYS A 237 -3.59 3.50 1.87
N LEU A 238 -3.36 3.02 3.09
CA LEU A 238 -4.09 3.47 4.27
C LEU A 238 -3.15 3.91 5.39
N ARG A 239 -2.20 3.05 5.82
CA ARG A 239 -1.39 3.37 7.01
C ARG A 239 -0.44 4.52 6.77
N PHE A 240 0.23 4.57 5.62
CA PHE A 240 1.14 5.66 5.26
C PHE A 240 0.42 7.01 5.10
N PRO A 241 -0.69 7.13 4.35
CA PRO A 241 -1.47 8.37 4.33
C PRO A 241 -1.98 8.78 5.72
N ALA A 242 -2.54 7.84 6.50
CA ALA A 242 -3.06 8.15 7.83
C ALA A 242 -1.97 8.64 8.79
N CYS A 243 -0.82 7.98 8.77
CA CYS A 243 0.34 8.40 9.54
C CYS A 243 0.88 9.75 9.06
N SER A 244 0.87 10.00 7.74
CA SER A 244 1.33 11.26 7.19
C SER A 244 0.50 12.44 7.68
N LEU A 245 -0.82 12.29 7.65
CA LEU A 245 -1.76 13.30 8.13
C LEU A 245 -1.64 13.52 9.64
N ALA A 246 -1.55 12.44 10.42
CA ALA A 246 -1.43 12.52 11.87
C ALA A 246 -0.10 13.17 12.31
N ALA A 247 1.01 12.82 11.64
CA ALA A 247 2.33 13.36 11.91
C ALA A 247 2.59 14.72 11.24
N LYS A 248 1.69 15.18 10.36
CA LYS A 248 1.80 16.40 9.54
C LYS A 248 3.11 16.45 8.72
N ARG A 249 3.55 15.29 8.25
CA ARG A 249 4.74 15.10 7.42
C ARG A 249 4.57 13.85 6.57
N HIS A 250 5.28 13.74 5.46
CA HIS A 250 5.22 12.54 4.64
C HIS A 250 5.77 11.31 5.36
N ILE A 251 5.02 10.21 5.32
CA ILE A 251 5.37 8.88 5.83
C ILE A 251 5.28 7.87 4.69
N ALA A 252 6.36 7.14 4.46
CA ALA A 252 6.52 6.15 3.40
C ALA A 252 7.33 4.92 3.85
N SER A 253 7.59 4.79 5.15
CA SER A 253 8.37 3.70 5.71
C SER A 253 7.86 3.24 7.08
N THR A 254 8.18 1.99 7.43
CA THR A 254 7.74 1.29 8.65
C THR A 254 8.93 1.06 9.57
N THR A 255 8.69 1.17 10.88
CA THR A 255 9.62 0.71 11.93
C THR A 255 9.15 -0.65 12.42
N SER A 256 10.03 -1.65 12.44
CA SER A 256 9.67 -3.04 12.77
C SER A 256 10.41 -3.56 14.00
N ILE A 257 9.75 -4.43 14.77
CA ILE A 257 10.34 -5.17 15.89
C ILE A 257 10.15 -6.67 15.63
N LEU A 258 11.24 -7.42 15.62
CA LEU A 258 11.24 -8.88 15.65
C LEU A 258 11.73 -9.37 17.00
N ASP A 259 10.82 -9.94 17.79
CA ASP A 259 11.16 -10.61 19.04
C ASP A 259 11.56 -12.07 18.77
N VAL A 260 12.84 -12.36 18.97
CA VAL A 260 13.41 -13.69 18.73
C VAL A 260 13.58 -14.50 20.01
N ASN A 261 12.98 -14.06 21.12
CA ASN A 261 12.97 -14.86 22.34
C ASN A 261 12.21 -16.17 22.13
N GLY A 262 12.87 -17.31 22.34
CA GLY A 262 12.30 -18.63 22.09
C GLY A 262 12.58 -19.20 20.69
N VAL A 263 13.28 -18.47 19.82
CA VAL A 263 13.73 -19.01 18.52
C VAL A 263 14.63 -20.22 18.75
N GLY A 264 14.20 -21.37 18.23
CA GLY A 264 14.89 -22.66 18.33
C GLY A 264 14.99 -23.37 16.98
N MET A 265 15.36 -24.65 17.00
CA MET A 265 15.59 -25.44 15.78
C MET A 265 14.35 -25.55 14.87
N SER A 266 13.15 -25.57 15.43
CA SER A 266 11.88 -25.63 14.68
C SER A 266 11.67 -24.42 13.76
N ASN A 267 12.13 -23.24 14.17
CA ASN A 267 12.11 -22.01 13.37
C ASN A 267 13.07 -22.06 12.16
N PHE A 268 13.90 -23.11 12.04
CA PHE A 268 14.80 -23.36 10.90
C PHE A 268 14.40 -24.60 10.09
N SER A 269 13.22 -25.15 10.35
CA SER A 269 12.67 -26.23 9.55
C SER A 269 12.55 -25.83 8.07
N LYS A 270 12.52 -26.80 7.15
CA LYS A 270 12.32 -26.51 5.71
C LYS A 270 11.08 -25.64 5.45
N PRO A 271 9.91 -25.90 6.06
CA PRO A 271 8.74 -25.04 5.89
C PRO A 271 8.95 -23.62 6.41
N ALA A 272 9.62 -23.44 7.56
CA ALA A 272 9.95 -22.13 8.11
C ALA A 272 10.80 -21.29 7.14
N ARG A 273 11.84 -21.92 6.60
CA ARG A 273 12.76 -21.28 5.67
C ARG A 273 12.08 -20.90 4.37
N TYR A 274 11.24 -21.79 3.83
CA TYR A 274 10.45 -21.50 2.63
C TYR A 274 9.56 -20.28 2.85
N LEU A 275 8.76 -20.27 3.92
CA LEU A 275 7.86 -19.15 4.21
C LEU A 275 8.63 -17.83 4.39
N PHE A 276 9.74 -17.85 5.14
CA PHE A 276 10.59 -16.67 5.32
C PHE A 276 11.18 -16.17 3.99
N MET A 277 11.67 -17.07 3.14
CA MET A 277 12.26 -16.70 1.85
C MET A 277 11.22 -16.12 0.90
N GLU A 278 10.00 -16.66 0.85
CA GLU A 278 8.93 -16.12 0.02
C GLU A 278 8.50 -14.72 0.48
N ILE A 279 8.31 -14.50 1.79
CA ILE A 279 8.00 -13.17 2.34
C ILE A 279 9.12 -12.18 2.04
N GLN A 280 10.38 -12.56 2.28
CA GLN A 280 11.53 -11.70 2.01
C GLN A 280 11.65 -11.35 0.53
N LYS A 281 11.40 -12.31 -0.37
CA LYS A 281 11.38 -12.10 -1.81
C LYS A 281 10.30 -11.10 -2.19
N ILE A 282 9.09 -11.25 -1.66
CA ILE A 282 7.99 -10.32 -1.92
C ILE A 282 8.35 -8.91 -1.46
N ASP A 283 8.85 -8.75 -0.23
CA ASP A 283 9.16 -7.45 0.32
C ASP A 283 10.32 -6.76 -0.42
N SER A 284 11.36 -7.52 -0.80
CA SER A 284 12.53 -6.95 -1.48
C SER A 284 12.32 -6.70 -2.98
N CYS A 285 11.48 -7.49 -3.65
CA CYS A 285 11.23 -7.36 -5.09
C CYS A 285 10.05 -6.44 -5.42
N TYR A 286 9.01 -6.43 -4.58
CA TYR A 286 7.71 -5.83 -4.92
C TYR A 286 7.29 -4.69 -4.00
N TYR A 287 7.87 -4.62 -2.79
CA TYR A 287 7.65 -3.52 -1.84
C TYR A 287 8.97 -2.84 -1.41
N PRO A 288 9.86 -2.47 -2.35
CA PRO A 288 11.19 -1.97 -2.03
C PRO A 288 11.15 -0.66 -1.25
N GLU A 289 12.21 -0.43 -0.45
CA GLU A 289 12.42 0.83 0.29
C GLU A 289 11.26 1.25 1.23
N THR A 290 10.49 0.29 1.75
CA THR A 290 9.42 0.51 2.75
C THR A 290 9.88 0.31 4.20
N LEU A 291 11.10 -0.20 4.44
CA LEU A 291 11.68 -0.33 5.78
C LEU A 291 12.47 0.93 6.18
N ASN A 292 12.14 1.50 7.34
CA ASN A 292 12.94 2.52 8.02
C ASN A 292 14.02 1.88 8.89
N LYS A 293 13.58 1.08 9.88
CA LYS A 293 14.44 0.44 10.86
C LYS A 293 13.82 -0.86 11.33
N LEU A 294 14.65 -1.89 11.51
CA LEU A 294 14.24 -3.18 12.06
C LEU A 294 15.06 -3.47 13.33
N PHE A 295 14.38 -3.55 14.47
CA PHE A 295 14.94 -3.99 15.73
C PHE A 295 14.73 -5.50 15.90
N ILE A 296 15.81 -6.26 16.00
CA ILE A 296 15.74 -7.66 16.42
C ILE A 296 16.12 -7.71 17.90
N ILE A 297 15.19 -8.11 18.76
CA ILE A 297 15.35 -8.03 20.22
C ILE A 297 15.38 -9.42 20.86
N ASN A 298 15.88 -9.52 22.09
CA ASN A 298 16.11 -10.82 22.75
C ASN A 298 17.05 -11.75 21.98
N ALA A 299 17.97 -11.18 21.19
CA ALA A 299 18.94 -11.96 20.41
C ALA A 299 20.07 -12.48 21.31
N GLY A 300 19.87 -13.70 21.82
CA GLY A 300 20.89 -14.48 22.51
C GLY A 300 22.10 -14.84 21.63
N SER A 301 23.12 -15.46 22.22
CA SER A 301 24.38 -15.81 21.53
C SER A 301 24.15 -16.69 20.30
N GLY A 302 23.27 -17.69 20.39
CA GLY A 302 22.90 -18.57 19.27
C GLY A 302 22.29 -17.82 18.08
N PHE A 303 21.31 -16.94 18.34
CA PHE A 303 20.71 -16.11 17.29
C PHE A 303 21.73 -15.17 16.65
N ARG A 304 22.65 -14.58 17.43
CA ARG A 304 23.70 -13.72 16.87
C ARG A 304 24.63 -14.49 15.92
N MET A 305 24.89 -15.77 16.17
CA MET A 305 25.66 -16.61 15.25
C MET A 305 24.89 -16.85 13.95
N LEU A 306 23.61 -17.22 14.04
CA LEU A 306 22.73 -17.35 12.89
C LEU A 306 22.64 -16.06 12.08
N TRP A 307 22.47 -14.91 12.74
CA TRP A 307 22.39 -13.61 12.08
C TRP A 307 23.63 -13.32 11.23
N LYS A 308 24.82 -13.74 11.68
CA LYS A 308 26.06 -13.62 10.89
C LYS A 308 25.99 -14.40 9.58
N ALA A 309 25.25 -15.52 9.52
CA ALA A 309 25.01 -16.26 8.29
C ALA A 309 23.86 -15.65 7.47
N VAL A 310 22.75 -15.27 8.10
CA VAL A 310 21.58 -14.69 7.40
C VAL A 310 21.93 -13.37 6.71
N LYS A 311 22.72 -12.51 7.36
CA LYS A 311 23.07 -11.18 6.83
C LYS A 311 23.80 -11.22 5.48
N THR A 312 24.45 -12.34 5.10
CA THR A 312 25.16 -12.44 3.81
C THR A 312 24.21 -12.58 2.62
N PHE A 313 22.95 -12.93 2.87
CA PHE A 313 21.91 -13.07 1.84
C PHE A 313 21.04 -11.81 1.71
N LEU A 314 21.19 -10.85 2.62
CA LEU A 314 20.42 -9.61 2.62
C LEU A 314 21.18 -8.50 1.89
N ASP A 315 20.43 -7.60 1.22
CA ASP A 315 21.04 -6.42 0.63
C ASP A 315 21.67 -5.52 1.70
N VAL A 316 22.77 -4.86 1.35
CA VAL A 316 23.56 -4.01 2.25
C VAL A 316 22.71 -2.88 2.85
N ARG A 317 21.75 -2.32 2.09
CA ARG A 317 20.82 -1.31 2.62
C ARG A 317 19.90 -1.87 3.68
N THR A 318 19.37 -3.07 3.47
CA THR A 318 18.55 -3.76 4.46
C THR A 318 19.36 -4.05 5.72
N VAL A 319 20.60 -4.55 5.60
CA VAL A 319 21.48 -4.79 6.75
C VAL A 319 21.77 -3.51 7.52
N ALA A 320 21.97 -2.37 6.83
CA ALA A 320 22.23 -1.08 7.47
C ALA A 320 21.05 -0.57 8.32
N LYS A 321 19.82 -1.01 8.02
CA LYS A 321 18.59 -0.66 8.75
C LYS A 321 18.32 -1.60 9.93
N ILE A 322 19.10 -2.66 10.12
CA ILE A 322 18.86 -3.70 11.13
C ILE A 322 19.74 -3.49 12.36
N GLN A 323 19.12 -3.47 13.53
CA GLN A 323 19.80 -3.41 14.81
C GLN A 323 19.47 -4.66 15.65
N VAL A 324 20.48 -5.48 15.90
CA VAL A 324 20.35 -6.71 16.70
C VAL A 324 20.72 -6.42 18.15
N LEU A 325 19.76 -6.61 19.05
CA LEU A 325 19.82 -6.26 20.47
C LEU A 325 19.66 -7.51 21.35
N GLY A 326 20.37 -7.54 22.47
CA GLY A 326 20.21 -8.60 23.48
C GLY A 326 18.92 -8.43 24.29
N SER A 327 18.92 -8.89 25.55
CA SER A 327 17.80 -8.69 26.49
C SER A 327 17.69 -7.26 27.01
N ASN A 328 18.77 -6.47 26.95
CA ASN A 328 18.82 -5.07 27.36
C ASN A 328 18.38 -4.11 26.24
N TYR A 329 17.37 -4.49 25.44
CA TYR A 329 16.91 -3.74 24.27
C TYR A 329 16.06 -2.50 24.63
N LEU A 330 15.46 -2.48 25.83
CA LEU A 330 14.39 -1.53 26.17
C LEU A 330 14.82 -0.07 26.00
N GLY A 331 16.00 0.33 26.48
CA GLY A 331 16.49 1.70 26.32
C GLY A 331 16.53 2.16 24.86
N VAL A 332 17.02 1.30 23.98
CA VAL A 332 17.09 1.57 22.53
C VAL A 332 15.70 1.65 21.89
N LEU A 333 14.75 0.80 22.31
CA LEU A 333 13.38 0.90 21.82
C LEU A 333 12.71 2.20 22.29
N LEU A 334 12.92 2.61 23.54
CA LEU A 334 12.32 3.83 24.10
C LEU A 334 12.88 5.11 23.48
N GLU A 335 14.12 5.09 22.99
CA GLU A 335 14.68 6.17 22.15
C GLU A 335 13.94 6.32 20.81
N ALA A 336 13.38 5.24 20.27
CA ALA A 336 12.70 5.25 18.98
C ALA A 336 11.17 5.30 19.09
N ILE A 337 10.58 4.81 20.18
CA ILE A 337 9.14 4.58 20.33
C ILE A 337 8.68 5.12 21.69
N GLU A 338 7.55 5.84 21.70
CA GLU A 338 6.94 6.28 22.96
C GLU A 338 6.43 5.10 23.79
N PRO A 339 6.59 5.07 25.13
CA PRO A 339 6.09 3.99 25.97
C PRO A 339 4.60 3.67 25.76
N SER A 340 3.77 4.69 25.49
CA SER A 340 2.33 4.52 25.22
C SER A 340 2.01 3.85 23.88
N ASN A 341 2.98 3.75 22.97
CA ASN A 341 2.88 3.05 21.69
C ASN A 341 3.63 1.70 21.71
N LEU A 342 4.29 1.36 22.82
CA LEU A 342 4.98 0.10 22.98
C LEU A 342 4.14 -0.85 23.86
N PRO A 343 3.91 -2.11 23.44
CA PRO A 343 3.20 -3.08 24.26
C PRO A 343 3.90 -3.37 25.60
N THR A 344 3.13 -3.70 26.63
CA THR A 344 3.68 -4.07 27.95
C THR A 344 4.62 -5.27 27.91
N PHE A 345 4.37 -6.26 27.04
CA PHE A 345 5.26 -7.41 26.86
C PHE A 345 6.62 -7.06 26.24
N LEU A 346 6.79 -5.83 25.73
CA LEU A 346 8.06 -5.26 25.28
C LEU A 346 8.61 -4.19 26.23
N GLY A 347 8.01 -4.02 27.41
CA GLY A 347 8.42 -3.04 28.42
C GLY A 347 7.82 -1.64 28.25
N GLY A 348 6.78 -1.47 27.41
CA GLY A 348 5.99 -0.24 27.31
C GLY A 348 4.76 -0.22 28.22
N ASN A 349 3.80 0.65 27.90
CA ASN A 349 2.61 0.93 28.73
C ASN A 349 1.29 0.54 28.03
N CYS A 350 1.32 0.12 26.77
CA CYS A 350 0.09 -0.19 26.02
C CYS A 350 -0.37 -1.63 26.26
N THR A 351 -1.65 -1.82 26.57
CA THR A 351 -2.24 -3.16 26.76
C THR A 351 -3.23 -3.52 25.66
N CYS A 352 -4.05 -2.55 25.20
CA CYS A 352 -5.17 -2.79 24.29
C CYS A 352 -6.10 -3.93 24.77
N SER A 353 -6.36 -3.98 26.09
CA SER A 353 -7.15 -5.04 26.72
C SER A 353 -8.53 -5.21 26.09
N ASP A 354 -9.20 -4.11 25.73
CA ASP A 354 -10.54 -4.12 25.12
C ASP A 354 -10.58 -4.77 23.71
N TYR A 355 -9.41 -4.99 23.10
CA TYR A 355 -9.27 -5.55 21.75
C TYR A 355 -8.57 -6.91 21.75
N GLY A 356 -8.42 -7.57 22.91
CA GLY A 356 -7.71 -8.86 23.02
C GLY A 356 -6.18 -8.73 22.97
N GLY A 357 -5.64 -7.52 23.15
CA GLY A 357 -4.20 -7.25 23.21
C GLY A 357 -3.65 -6.42 22.05
N CYS A 358 -2.42 -5.95 22.22
CA CYS A 358 -1.80 -5.01 21.28
C CYS A 358 -1.69 -5.54 19.85
N LEU A 359 -1.34 -6.83 19.66
CA LEU A 359 -1.21 -7.46 18.34
C LEU A 359 -2.54 -7.81 17.67
N MET A 360 -3.65 -7.78 18.42
CA MET A 360 -5.01 -7.97 17.89
C MET A 360 -5.69 -6.64 17.54
N SER A 361 -5.29 -5.55 18.19
CA SER A 361 -5.97 -4.25 18.09
C SER A 361 -5.86 -3.56 16.73
N ASP A 362 -4.77 -3.79 15.97
CA ASP A 362 -4.40 -2.97 14.80
C ASP A 362 -4.48 -1.46 15.11
N ARG A 363 -4.12 -1.07 16.34
CA ARG A 363 -4.19 0.32 16.84
C ARG A 363 -3.26 1.22 16.05
N GLY A 364 -3.71 2.39 15.63
CA GLY A 364 -2.88 3.42 15.01
C GLY A 364 -3.70 4.57 14.42
N PRO A 365 -3.05 5.58 13.80
CA PRO A 365 -3.73 6.67 13.13
C PRO A 365 -4.78 6.23 12.09
N TRP A 366 -4.55 5.08 11.45
CA TRP A 366 -5.46 4.46 10.47
C TRP A 366 -6.78 3.92 11.07
N LYS A 367 -6.98 4.02 12.38
CA LYS A 367 -8.26 3.74 13.05
C LYS A 367 -9.00 5.01 13.51
N ASN A 368 -8.41 6.19 13.31
CA ASN A 368 -9.02 7.46 13.72
C ASN A 368 -9.99 7.95 12.63
N SER A 369 -11.27 8.10 12.96
CA SER A 369 -12.32 8.50 12.00
C SER A 369 -12.03 9.83 11.31
N ALA A 370 -11.56 10.84 12.03
CA ALA A 370 -11.23 12.14 11.45
C ALA A 370 -10.08 12.04 10.43
N VAL A 371 -9.10 11.16 10.67
CA VAL A 371 -8.00 10.91 9.72
C VAL A 371 -8.52 10.18 8.48
N LEU A 372 -9.42 9.20 8.66
CA LEU A 372 -10.04 8.46 7.55
C LEU A 372 -10.88 9.38 6.66
N GLU A 373 -11.67 10.28 7.25
CA GLU A 373 -12.43 11.30 6.52
C GLU A 373 -11.50 12.21 5.70
N MET A 374 -10.35 12.62 6.24
CA MET A 374 -9.38 13.41 5.49
C MET A 374 -8.80 12.64 4.29
N ILE A 375 -8.51 11.35 4.44
CA ILE A 375 -8.04 10.50 3.33
C ILE A 375 -9.12 10.39 2.25
N GLN A 376 -10.37 10.17 2.62
CA GLN A 376 -11.48 10.10 1.66
C GLN A 376 -11.62 11.40 0.87
N VAL A 377 -11.50 12.56 1.53
CA VAL A 377 -11.53 13.88 0.86
C VAL A 377 -10.38 14.04 -0.13
N VAL A 378 -9.18 13.52 0.17
CA VAL A 378 -8.04 13.54 -0.75
C VAL A 378 -8.30 12.66 -1.97
N ASN A 379 -8.69 11.41 -1.76
CA ASN A 379 -8.93 10.45 -2.85
C ASN A 379 -10.05 10.90 -3.80
N LEU A 380 -11.16 11.42 -3.26
CA LEU A 380 -12.27 11.94 -4.08
C LEU A 380 -11.84 13.09 -5.01
N ARG A 381 -10.82 13.86 -4.60
CA ARG A 381 -10.31 14.95 -5.42
C ARG A 381 -9.40 14.45 -6.53
N GLU A 382 -8.53 13.48 -6.26
CA GLU A 382 -7.70 12.86 -7.31
C GLU A 382 -8.58 12.25 -8.42
N GLU A 383 -9.71 11.65 -8.05
CA GLU A 383 -10.70 11.13 -9.02
C GLU A 383 -11.39 12.23 -9.85
N ILE A 384 -11.55 13.44 -9.30
CA ILE A 384 -12.17 14.57 -10.02
C ILE A 384 -11.14 15.27 -10.91
N ASP A 385 -9.96 15.58 -10.36
CA ASP A 385 -8.88 16.24 -11.08
C ASP A 385 -8.40 15.34 -12.25
N GLY A 386 -8.31 14.01 -12.04
CA GLY A 386 -7.98 13.04 -13.09
C GLY A 386 -9.05 12.85 -14.17
N LYS A 387 -10.34 13.12 -13.89
CA LYS A 387 -11.41 13.09 -14.91
C LYS A 387 -11.51 14.37 -15.74
N CYS A 388 -10.95 15.48 -15.24
CA CYS A 388 -10.97 16.76 -15.95
C CYS A 388 -9.85 16.89 -16.98
N GLU A 389 -8.74 16.16 -16.85
CA GLU A 389 -7.64 16.15 -17.83
C GLU A 389 -7.98 15.34 -19.11
N ASP A 390 -8.99 14.47 -19.07
CA ASP A 390 -9.45 13.66 -20.21
C ASP A 390 -10.38 14.40 -21.19
N VAL A 391 -10.68 15.69 -20.95
CA VAL A 391 -11.46 16.52 -21.87
C VAL A 391 -10.53 17.52 -22.55
N GLU A 392 -9.86 17.10 -23.63
CA GLU A 392 -9.29 18.02 -24.61
C GLU A 392 -10.44 18.87 -25.19
N VAL A 393 -10.64 20.06 -24.65
CA VAL A 393 -11.43 21.09 -25.32
C VAL A 393 -10.55 21.64 -26.44
N ALA A 394 -10.80 21.15 -27.65
CA ALA A 394 -10.35 21.78 -28.88
C ALA A 394 -10.79 23.25 -28.87
N THR A 395 -9.83 24.16 -28.73
CA THR A 395 -10.06 25.58 -28.99
C THR A 395 -10.02 25.79 -30.49
N GLU A 396 -11.20 25.84 -31.11
CA GLU A 396 -11.38 26.53 -32.38
C GLU A 396 -12.11 27.86 -32.18
N ASP A 397 -11.79 28.74 -33.10
CA ASP A 397 -11.77 30.19 -33.00
C ASP A 397 -13.09 30.83 -33.43
N SER A 398 -13.27 32.07 -32.95
CA SER A 398 -13.99 33.17 -33.59
C SER A 398 -15.52 33.29 -33.53
N SER A 399 -15.88 34.52 -33.17
CA SER A 399 -17.03 35.32 -33.62
C SER A 399 -18.35 35.25 -32.84
N MET A 400 -18.66 36.38 -32.19
CA MET A 400 -19.98 36.76 -31.68
C MET A 400 -21.07 36.67 -32.76
N PRO A 401 -22.35 36.53 -32.34
CA PRO A 401 -23.26 37.62 -32.67
C PRO A 401 -24.23 38.06 -31.55
N LYS A 402 -24.38 39.39 -31.52
CA LYS A 402 -25.49 40.30 -31.20
C LYS A 402 -26.73 39.83 -30.41
N LYS A 403 -26.99 40.67 -29.39
CA LYS A 403 -28.21 41.01 -28.66
C LYS A 403 -29.49 41.07 -29.51
N VAL A 404 -30.57 40.43 -29.05
CA VAL A 404 -31.97 40.74 -29.39
C VAL A 404 -32.78 40.75 -28.09
N ASP A 405 -33.53 41.84 -27.89
CA ASP A 405 -34.43 42.11 -26.75
C ASP A 405 -35.90 41.76 -27.11
N ARG A 406 -36.64 41.31 -26.08
CA ARG A 406 -38.14 41.26 -25.91
C ARG A 406 -38.90 40.24 -26.77
N GLN A 407 -39.94 39.54 -26.30
CA GLN A 407 -41.03 39.90 -25.37
C GLN A 407 -41.68 38.64 -24.76
N THR A 408 -42.25 38.82 -23.57
CA THR A 408 -43.03 37.95 -22.67
C THR A 408 -44.21 37.20 -23.28
N GLU A 409 -44.47 35.96 -22.84
CA GLU A 409 -45.79 35.48 -22.37
C GLU A 409 -45.59 34.47 -21.24
N ASP A 410 -46.36 34.68 -20.15
CA ASP A 410 -46.37 33.95 -18.89
C ASP A 410 -47.08 32.60 -19.02
N ASP A 411 -46.60 31.59 -18.29
CA ASP A 411 -47.44 30.55 -17.69
C ASP A 411 -46.86 30.14 -16.33
N ASP A 412 -47.60 30.54 -15.29
CA ASP A 412 -47.40 30.27 -13.87
C ASP A 412 -47.36 28.78 -13.54
N ASN A 413 -46.30 28.30 -12.88
CA ASN A 413 -46.41 27.67 -11.55
C ASN A 413 -45.05 27.16 -11.03
N THR A 414 -44.23 28.03 -10.44
CA THR A 414 -43.40 27.70 -9.23
C THR A 414 -42.70 28.96 -8.69
N ALA A 415 -43.48 30.00 -8.40
CA ALA A 415 -43.00 31.20 -7.70
C ALA A 415 -43.72 31.35 -6.36
N SER A 416 -43.25 30.60 -5.36
CA SER A 416 -43.36 31.07 -3.98
C SER A 416 -42.03 30.77 -3.30
N LEU A 417 -41.43 31.82 -2.71
CA LEU A 417 -40.15 31.83 -1.97
C LEU A 417 -38.92 32.33 -2.73
N LEU A 418 -39.05 33.40 -3.52
CA LEU A 418 -37.90 34.26 -3.86
C LEU A 418 -38.31 35.73 -3.85
N GLU A 419 -38.71 36.26 -2.69
CA GLU A 419 -38.71 37.71 -2.47
C GLU A 419 -38.58 38.05 -0.99
N GLU A 420 -37.54 37.53 -0.34
CA GLU A 420 -37.00 38.12 0.88
C GLU A 420 -35.58 37.59 1.11
N THR A 421 -34.59 38.15 0.40
CA THR A 421 -33.17 38.21 0.83
C THR A 421 -32.38 39.12 -0.12
N ALA A 422 -32.88 40.33 -0.34
CA ALA A 422 -32.00 41.44 -0.71
C ALA A 422 -31.22 41.90 0.54
N SER A 423 -30.32 41.06 1.06
CA SER A 423 -29.22 41.41 1.99
C SER A 423 -28.36 40.21 2.47
N ALA A 424 -28.25 39.12 1.71
CA ALA A 424 -27.38 37.99 2.06
C ALA A 424 -26.37 37.67 0.95
N GLY A 425 -25.09 37.55 1.31
CA GLY A 425 -23.95 37.52 0.40
C GLY A 425 -23.90 36.38 -0.62
N SER A 426 -23.06 36.60 -1.65
CA SER A 426 -22.91 35.85 -2.90
C SER A 426 -22.66 34.33 -2.81
N ASP A 427 -22.45 33.77 -1.63
CA ASP A 427 -21.94 32.40 -1.47
C ASP A 427 -23.02 31.35 -1.20
N SER A 428 -24.20 31.74 -0.70
CA SER A 428 -25.36 30.85 -0.63
C SER A 428 -25.91 30.53 -2.04
N ALA A 429 -25.90 31.53 -2.92
CA ALA A 429 -26.28 31.38 -4.32
C ALA A 429 -25.31 30.47 -5.12
N CYS A 430 -24.06 30.29 -4.67
CA CYS A 430 -23.08 29.43 -5.34
C CYS A 430 -23.28 27.95 -4.96
N ALA A 431 -23.49 27.66 -3.68
CA ALA A 431 -23.80 26.30 -3.22
C ALA A 431 -25.15 25.80 -3.76
N CYS A 432 -26.16 26.67 -3.82
CA CYS A 432 -27.43 26.37 -4.49
C CYS A 432 -27.24 26.12 -5.99
N ARG A 433 -26.44 26.92 -6.69
CA ARG A 433 -26.15 26.68 -8.12
C ARG A 433 -25.46 25.34 -8.39
N ILE A 434 -24.52 24.92 -7.54
CA ILE A 434 -23.84 23.62 -7.66
C ILE A 434 -24.78 22.46 -7.35
N ALA A 435 -25.70 22.62 -6.38
CA ALA A 435 -26.72 21.61 -6.10
C ALA A 435 -27.72 21.46 -7.25
N ILE A 436 -28.15 22.59 -7.84
CA ILE A 436 -29.03 22.61 -9.02
C ILE A 436 -28.34 21.95 -10.22
N GLN A 437 -27.08 22.28 -10.51
CA GLN A 437 -26.32 21.62 -11.59
C GLN A 437 -26.18 20.10 -11.42
N LYS A 438 -26.07 19.61 -10.17
CA LYS A 438 -26.06 18.17 -9.89
C LYS A 438 -27.43 17.53 -10.09
N ILE A 439 -28.51 18.25 -9.76
CA ILE A 439 -29.89 17.80 -10.00
C ILE A 439 -30.13 17.73 -11.52
N ASP A 440 -29.79 18.77 -12.27
CA ASP A 440 -29.95 18.80 -13.74
C ASP A 440 -29.17 17.67 -14.43
N CYS A 441 -27.94 17.39 -13.97
CA CYS A 441 -27.11 16.31 -14.51
C CYS A 441 -27.66 14.91 -14.18
N LEU A 442 -28.23 14.74 -12.98
CA LEU A 442 -28.93 13.51 -12.60
C LEU A 442 -30.23 13.33 -13.39
N GLU A 443 -30.98 14.40 -13.63
CA GLU A 443 -32.20 14.39 -14.44
C GLU A 443 -31.90 14.04 -15.91
N ALA A 444 -30.84 14.60 -16.48
CA ALA A 444 -30.36 14.24 -17.82
C ALA A 444 -29.97 12.76 -17.91
N SER A 445 -29.20 12.27 -16.93
CA SER A 445 -28.80 10.86 -16.86
C SER A 445 -30.00 9.92 -16.69
N LEU A 446 -31.00 10.34 -15.91
CA LEU A 446 -32.25 9.59 -15.73
C LEU A 446 -33.07 9.57 -17.03
N GLY A 447 -33.09 10.67 -17.78
CA GLY A 447 -33.68 10.77 -19.12
C GLY A 447 -33.05 9.80 -20.11
N ASP A 448 -31.71 9.75 -20.16
CA ASP A 448 -30.97 8.81 -21.02
C ASP A 448 -31.24 7.35 -20.64
N ILE A 449 -31.30 7.04 -19.35
CA ILE A 449 -31.66 5.70 -18.86
C ILE A 449 -33.09 5.35 -19.28
N LYS A 450 -34.03 6.28 -19.13
CA LYS A 450 -35.43 6.07 -19.53
C LYS A 450 -35.57 5.83 -21.03
N ASN A 451 -34.81 6.56 -21.86
CA ASN A 451 -34.77 6.37 -23.30
C ASN A 451 -34.21 4.99 -23.68
N LYS A 452 -33.10 4.57 -23.04
CA LYS A 452 -32.52 3.24 -23.25
C LYS A 452 -33.47 2.11 -22.85
N ILE A 453 -34.19 2.26 -21.73
CA ILE A 453 -35.23 1.31 -21.31
C ILE A 453 -36.32 1.22 -22.37
N LYS A 454 -36.81 2.36 -22.88
CA LYS A 454 -37.83 2.38 -23.93
C LYS A 454 -37.35 1.69 -25.22
N THR A 455 -36.13 1.95 -25.67
CA THR A 455 -35.56 1.28 -26.84
C THR A 455 -35.47 -0.24 -26.65
N LEU A 456 -35.13 -0.70 -25.44
CA LEU A 456 -35.13 -2.13 -25.12
C LEU A 456 -36.53 -2.73 -25.10
N GLU A 457 -37.53 -2.00 -24.60
CA GLU A 457 -38.94 -2.42 -24.62
C GLU A 457 -39.47 -2.54 -26.05
N ASP A 458 -39.16 -1.57 -26.92
CA ASP A 458 -39.55 -1.59 -28.33
C ASP A 458 -38.91 -2.79 -29.06
N ALA A 459 -37.60 -3.01 -28.87
CA ALA A 459 -36.90 -4.14 -29.47
C ALA A 459 -37.44 -5.51 -28.99
N LEU A 460 -37.83 -5.59 -27.71
CA LEU A 460 -38.46 -6.79 -27.16
C LEU A 460 -39.84 -7.04 -27.80
N GLN A 461 -40.62 -5.98 -28.03
CA GLN A 461 -41.92 -6.08 -28.67
C GLN A 461 -41.82 -6.49 -30.14
N ASP A 462 -40.85 -5.95 -30.88
CA ASP A 462 -40.56 -6.35 -32.27
C ASP A 462 -40.18 -7.83 -32.35
N THR A 463 -39.30 -8.28 -31.44
CA THR A 463 -38.92 -9.70 -31.35
C THR A 463 -40.12 -10.59 -31.06
N LYS A 464 -41.03 -10.14 -30.19
CA LYS A 464 -42.27 -10.85 -29.87
C LYS A 464 -43.24 -10.92 -31.05
N MET A 465 -43.29 -9.90 -31.90
CA MET A 465 -44.09 -9.90 -33.13
C MET A 465 -43.51 -10.86 -34.17
N ALA A 466 -42.20 -10.82 -34.41
CA ALA A 466 -41.51 -11.74 -35.31
C ALA A 466 -41.69 -13.21 -34.91
N LEU A 467 -41.64 -13.52 -33.60
CA LEU A 467 -41.92 -14.86 -33.09
C LEU A 467 -43.39 -15.29 -33.29
N LYS A 468 -44.34 -14.36 -33.24
CA LYS A 468 -45.76 -14.64 -33.53
C LYS A 468 -46.02 -14.88 -35.01
N GLU A 469 -45.35 -14.15 -35.90
CA GLU A 469 -45.43 -14.34 -37.36
C GLU A 469 -44.85 -15.69 -37.77
N HIS A 470 -43.71 -16.10 -37.18
CA HIS A 470 -43.17 -17.44 -37.36
C HIS A 470 -44.08 -18.56 -36.86
N ALA A 471 -44.90 -18.29 -35.83
CA ALA A 471 -45.89 -19.25 -35.34
C ALA A 471 -47.18 -19.33 -36.20
N HIS A 472 -47.40 -18.40 -37.14
CA HIS A 472 -48.59 -18.35 -38.01
C HIS A 472 -48.35 -18.82 -39.45
N HIS A 473 -47.16 -19.33 -39.77
CA HIS A 473 -46.93 -20.10 -40.99
C HIS A 473 -47.09 -21.60 -40.70
N PRO A 474 -48.28 -22.19 -40.84
CA PRO A 474 -48.39 -23.64 -40.90
C PRO A 474 -47.65 -24.11 -42.15
N GLU A 475 -46.74 -25.07 -41.95
CA GLU A 475 -46.13 -25.88 -42.99
C GLU A 475 -47.22 -26.29 -44.01
N GLN A 476 -47.11 -25.80 -45.24
CA GLN A 476 -47.84 -26.45 -46.33
C GLN A 476 -47.20 -27.84 -46.52
N PRO A 477 -47.95 -28.93 -46.40
CA PRO A 477 -47.42 -30.25 -46.69
C PRO A 477 -47.21 -30.34 -48.20
N THR A 478 -45.95 -30.46 -48.60
CA THR A 478 -45.57 -30.94 -49.93
C THR A 478 -45.90 -32.44 -50.02
N VAL A 479 -47.02 -32.79 -50.66
CA VAL A 479 -47.20 -34.03 -51.44
C VAL A 479 -48.07 -33.72 -52.65
#